data_AF-A0A4Y5SP32-F1
#
_entry.id   AF-A0A4Y5SP32-F1
#
_cell.length_a   1.000
_cell.length_b   1.000
_cell.length_c   1.000
_cell.angle_alpha   90.00
_cell.angle_beta   90.00
_cell.angle_gamma   90.00
#
_symmetry.space_group_name_H-M   'P 1'
#
loop_
_entity.id
_entity.type
_entity.pdbx_description
1 polymer ?
#
loop_
_entity_poly.entity_id
_entity_poly.type
_entity_poly.pdbx_seq_one_letter_code
_entity_poly.pdbx_strand_id
1 'polypeptide(L)'
;METIPLVLGLLAGVLTSYTDIKTGFIFDNHAFPTLTLIGRLLGWEEEEEEESELPTWLGRIVIPAAEVGVLYYLYRGIMAHDGLMTASGFIGLILGFVLGLLLYYIGAWASGDVVLLAAFSALLPLAPSTADVVPPYGTTYPLYPLAVLFNSILAVFPFIFVYSLAVLVLRRRFHALREVFVGGLRTTVEFTLWIVAVITVQAILGSAGISSPITGILVALVLLPVFMRLHHLGNAAGILSLGYLMYLEPTVALLTAGKVFALVYLLKVLLSTVRFMRLDVLMEEVPVEELKEWDILGEVIHETNGEVMRDREDGIERIKRALVSWDLRLLRPRRGRIIASPTAEGLRKEQIEELKRLVEEGRLENSFLRKKSMPFAPALFMGFLLAYFWGDIFWWLVLRVAGL
;
A
#
# COMPACT_ATOMS: atom_id res chain seq x y z
N MET A 1 -2.91 -30.22 11.75
CA MET A 1 -2.14 -29.11 11.13
C MET A 1 -2.73 -28.84 9.76
N GLU A 2 -3.05 -27.58 9.46
CA GLU A 2 -3.59 -27.16 8.16
C GLU A 2 -2.45 -26.98 7.15
N THR A 3 -1.76 -28.07 6.83
CA THR A 3 -0.58 -28.07 5.95
C THR A 3 -0.94 -27.85 4.49
N ILE A 4 -2.12 -28.33 4.06
CA ILE A 4 -2.58 -28.18 2.67
C ILE A 4 -2.82 -26.70 2.32
N PRO A 5 -3.58 -25.92 3.10
CA PRO A 5 -3.72 -24.49 2.83
C PRO A 5 -2.41 -23.72 2.81
N LEU A 6 -1.48 -24.04 3.72
CA LEU A 6 -0.17 -23.39 3.78
C LEU A 6 0.66 -23.67 2.53
N VAL A 7 0.79 -24.94 2.11
CA VAL A 7 1.61 -25.32 0.95
C VAL A 7 1.07 -24.67 -0.33
N LEU A 8 -0.25 -24.67 -0.51
CA LEU A 8 -0.86 -24.02 -1.68
C LEU A 8 -0.73 -22.50 -1.64
N GLY A 9 -0.91 -21.89 -0.46
CA GLY A 9 -0.68 -20.46 -0.28
C GLY A 9 0.77 -20.06 -0.55
N LEU A 10 1.74 -20.88 -0.14
CA LEU A 10 3.16 -20.69 -0.45
C LEU A 10 3.45 -20.77 -1.94
N LEU A 11 2.93 -21.81 -2.63
CA LEU A 11 3.15 -21.98 -4.06
C LEU A 11 2.50 -20.85 -4.86
N ALA A 12 1.22 -20.53 -4.58
CA ALA A 12 0.50 -19.45 -5.23
C ALA A 12 1.20 -18.11 -4.99
N GLY A 13 1.52 -17.79 -3.74
CA GLY A 13 2.16 -16.54 -3.37
C GLY A 13 3.54 -16.35 -3.97
N VAL A 14 4.38 -17.39 -4.03
CA VAL A 14 5.71 -17.29 -4.66
C VAL A 14 5.61 -17.06 -6.16
N LEU A 15 4.72 -17.78 -6.86
CA LEU A 15 4.55 -17.62 -8.30
C LEU A 15 3.95 -16.26 -8.66
N THR A 16 2.87 -15.84 -8.00
CA THR A 16 2.23 -14.55 -8.27
C THR A 16 3.13 -13.38 -7.89
N SER A 17 3.89 -13.48 -6.80
CA SER A 17 4.92 -12.47 -6.46
C SER A 17 5.99 -12.37 -7.53
N TYR A 18 6.42 -13.50 -8.10
CA TYR A 18 7.47 -13.51 -9.12
C TYR A 18 6.97 -12.91 -10.44
N THR A 19 5.76 -13.28 -10.89
CA THR A 19 5.17 -12.70 -12.11
C THR A 19 4.98 -11.20 -11.93
N ASP A 20 4.39 -10.78 -10.82
CA ASP A 20 4.08 -9.38 -10.55
C ASP A 20 5.35 -8.52 -10.45
N ILE A 21 6.41 -8.98 -9.78
CA ILE A 21 7.69 -8.25 -9.75
C ILE A 21 8.32 -8.11 -11.14
N LYS A 22 8.12 -9.08 -12.03
CA LYS A 22 8.76 -9.12 -13.35
C LYS A 22 7.97 -8.38 -14.42
N THR A 23 6.66 -8.54 -14.46
CA THR A 23 5.79 -8.01 -15.52
C THR A 23 4.86 -6.91 -15.02
N GLY A 24 4.66 -6.77 -13.71
CA GLY A 24 3.60 -5.92 -13.14
C GLY A 24 2.20 -6.50 -13.30
N PHE A 25 2.10 -7.77 -13.72
CA PHE A 25 0.86 -8.50 -13.92
C PHE A 25 0.88 -9.83 -13.14
N ILE A 26 -0.28 -10.24 -12.66
CA ILE A 26 -0.49 -11.50 -11.96
C ILE A 26 -1.20 -12.44 -12.93
N PHE A 27 -0.66 -13.65 -13.13
CA PHE A 27 -1.38 -14.65 -13.91
C PHE A 27 -2.43 -15.34 -13.04
N ASP A 28 -3.69 -15.17 -13.41
CA ASP A 28 -4.84 -15.70 -12.66
C ASP A 28 -4.81 -17.22 -12.51
N ASN A 29 -4.19 -17.94 -13.44
CA ASN A 29 -4.02 -19.40 -13.40
C ASN A 29 -3.17 -19.89 -12.19
N HIS A 30 -2.40 -19.01 -11.56
CA HIS A 30 -1.62 -19.30 -10.35
C HIS A 30 -2.43 -19.17 -9.06
N ALA A 31 -3.70 -18.76 -9.14
CA ALA A 31 -4.57 -18.56 -7.98
C ALA A 31 -5.97 -19.16 -8.17
N PHE A 32 -6.57 -18.98 -9.35
CA PHE A 32 -7.96 -19.38 -9.63
C PHE A 32 -8.18 -19.87 -11.08
N PRO A 33 -7.72 -21.08 -11.44
CA PRO A 33 -7.75 -21.63 -12.80
C PRO A 33 -9.15 -21.75 -13.42
N THR A 34 -10.17 -22.02 -12.61
CA THR A 34 -11.55 -22.10 -13.13
C THR A 34 -12.08 -20.74 -13.58
N LEU A 35 -11.64 -19.64 -12.98
CA LEU A 35 -11.96 -18.29 -13.44
C LEU A 35 -11.39 -18.05 -14.85
N THR A 36 -10.14 -18.49 -15.08
CA THR A 36 -9.49 -18.40 -16.40
C THR A 36 -10.27 -19.20 -17.46
N LEU A 37 -10.73 -20.40 -17.11
CA LEU A 37 -11.57 -21.22 -18.01
C LEU A 37 -12.93 -20.57 -18.31
N ILE A 38 -13.56 -19.96 -17.31
CA ILE A 38 -14.82 -19.23 -17.49
C ILE A 38 -14.59 -18.00 -18.38
N GLY A 39 -13.49 -17.28 -18.18
CA GLY A 39 -13.11 -16.14 -19.03
C GLY A 39 -12.96 -16.53 -20.50
N ARG A 40 -12.24 -17.63 -20.77
CA ARG A 40 -12.11 -18.19 -22.13
C ARG A 40 -13.46 -18.54 -22.75
N LEU A 41 -14.38 -19.10 -21.97
CA LEU A 41 -15.73 -19.45 -22.44
C LEU A 41 -16.60 -18.22 -22.70
N LEU A 42 -16.40 -17.13 -21.96
CA LEU A 42 -17.11 -15.86 -22.12
C LEU A 42 -16.54 -14.97 -23.23
N GLY A 43 -15.50 -15.44 -23.94
CA GLY A 43 -14.86 -14.69 -25.01
C GLY A 43 -14.06 -13.50 -24.49
N TRP A 44 -13.54 -13.56 -23.26
CA TRP A 44 -12.44 -12.69 -22.87
C TRP A 44 -11.26 -13.09 -23.75
N GLU A 45 -10.98 -12.29 -24.78
CA GLU A 45 -9.76 -12.46 -25.58
C GLU A 45 -8.59 -12.38 -24.61
N GLU A 46 -7.83 -13.48 -24.48
CA GLU A 46 -6.50 -13.44 -23.88
C GLU A 46 -5.60 -12.66 -24.84
N GLU A 47 -5.72 -11.33 -24.90
CA GLU A 47 -4.75 -10.47 -25.62
C GLU A 47 -3.38 -10.40 -24.90
N GLU A 48 -3.06 -11.35 -24.00
CA GLU A 48 -1.85 -11.31 -23.17
C GLU A 48 -0.89 -12.51 -23.36
N GLU A 49 -0.76 -13.03 -24.59
CA GLU A 49 0.42 -13.84 -24.96
C GLU A 49 1.50 -13.04 -25.69
N GLU A 50 1.23 -11.81 -26.13
CA GLU A 50 2.19 -11.03 -26.91
C GLU A 50 3.07 -10.14 -26.01
N GLU A 51 4.29 -10.65 -25.77
CA GLU A 51 5.46 -9.97 -25.18
C GLU A 51 5.63 -10.04 -23.65
N SER A 52 5.31 -11.15 -22.99
CA SER A 52 5.92 -11.40 -21.67
C SER A 52 7.38 -11.83 -21.86
N GLU A 53 8.35 -11.11 -21.29
CA GLU A 53 9.77 -11.54 -21.21
C GLU A 53 9.97 -12.81 -20.37
N LEU A 54 8.89 -13.44 -19.89
CA LEU A 54 8.92 -14.58 -19.00
C LEU A 54 9.01 -15.91 -19.78
N PRO A 55 9.62 -16.95 -19.18
CA PRO A 55 9.63 -18.28 -19.77
C PRO A 55 8.21 -18.83 -19.93
N THR A 56 7.89 -19.36 -21.12
CA THR A 56 6.57 -19.92 -21.48
C THR A 56 6.09 -21.07 -20.59
N TRP A 57 6.98 -21.73 -19.85
CA TRP A 57 6.61 -22.77 -18.88
C TRP A 57 5.93 -22.19 -17.63
N LEU A 58 6.21 -20.93 -17.28
CA LEU A 58 5.68 -20.30 -16.09
C LEU A 58 4.16 -20.14 -16.20
N GLY A 59 3.67 -19.58 -17.31
CA GLY A 59 2.23 -19.47 -17.59
C GLY A 59 1.49 -20.80 -17.78
N ARG A 60 2.18 -21.94 -17.74
CA ARG A 60 1.55 -23.28 -17.76
C ARG A 60 1.38 -23.87 -16.36
N ILE A 61 1.95 -23.26 -15.33
CA ILE A 61 1.79 -23.75 -13.96
C ILE A 61 0.43 -23.31 -13.46
N VAL A 62 -0.40 -24.29 -13.11
CA VAL A 62 -1.76 -24.06 -12.64
C VAL A 62 -1.81 -24.38 -11.15
N ILE A 63 -2.14 -23.39 -10.31
CA ILE A 63 -2.31 -23.60 -8.87
C ILE A 63 -3.78 -23.31 -8.52
N PRO A 64 -4.59 -24.35 -8.29
CA PRO A 64 -5.99 -24.21 -7.92
C PRO A 64 -6.14 -23.87 -6.43
N ALA A 65 -5.55 -22.75 -5.98
CA ALA A 65 -5.54 -22.35 -4.59
C ALA A 65 -6.96 -22.12 -4.06
N ALA A 66 -7.78 -21.37 -4.82
CA ALA A 66 -9.18 -21.12 -4.47
C ALA A 66 -10.01 -22.42 -4.39
N GLU A 67 -9.93 -23.26 -5.43
CA GLU A 67 -10.73 -24.48 -5.53
C GLU A 67 -10.35 -25.49 -4.45
N VAL A 68 -9.05 -25.68 -4.20
CA VAL A 68 -8.61 -26.59 -3.15
C VAL A 68 -8.98 -26.05 -1.77
N GLY A 69 -8.94 -24.73 -1.54
CA GLY A 69 -9.45 -24.13 -0.30
C GLY A 69 -10.90 -24.49 -0.05
N VAL A 70 -11.77 -24.27 -1.03
CA VAL A 70 -13.20 -24.61 -0.95
C VAL A 70 -13.40 -26.12 -0.69
N LEU A 71 -12.75 -26.98 -1.48
CA LEU A 71 -12.89 -28.43 -1.36
C LEU A 71 -12.33 -28.97 -0.03
N TYR A 72 -11.25 -28.39 0.47
CA TYR A 72 -10.64 -28.78 1.74
C TYR A 72 -11.58 -28.53 2.91
N TYR A 73 -12.18 -27.34 2.98
CA TYR A 73 -13.14 -27.01 4.05
C TYR A 73 -14.48 -27.73 3.91
N LEU A 74 -14.94 -27.97 2.67
CA LEU A 74 -16.08 -28.84 2.39
C LEU A 74 -15.85 -30.24 2.97
N TYR A 75 -14.72 -30.88 2.66
CA TYR A 75 -14.38 -32.21 3.17
C TYR A 75 -14.27 -32.22 4.70
N ARG A 76 -13.54 -31.26 5.28
CA ARG A 76 -13.34 -31.15 6.73
C ARG A 76 -14.66 -30.94 7.49
N GLY A 77 -15.52 -30.07 6.97
CA GLY A 77 -16.82 -29.78 7.57
C GLY A 77 -17.77 -30.97 7.54
N ILE A 78 -17.80 -31.73 6.44
CA ILE A 78 -18.59 -32.98 6.34
C ILE A 78 -18.10 -34.00 7.39
N MET A 79 -16.78 -34.18 7.52
CA MET A 79 -16.23 -35.09 8.54
C MET A 79 -16.56 -34.63 9.98
N ALA A 80 -16.54 -33.33 10.22
CA ALA A 80 -16.84 -32.73 11.52
C ALA A 80 -18.35 -32.60 11.82
N HIS A 81 -19.22 -32.87 10.83
CA HIS A 81 -20.67 -32.61 10.91
C HIS A 81 -20.99 -31.13 11.21
N ASP A 82 -20.13 -30.22 10.75
CA ASP A 82 -20.25 -28.78 10.95
C ASP A 82 -20.56 -28.08 9.63
N GLY A 83 -21.79 -27.58 9.51
CA GLY A 83 -22.26 -26.87 8.32
C GLY A 83 -21.53 -25.56 8.07
N LEU A 84 -21.12 -24.85 9.12
CA LEU A 84 -20.39 -23.59 8.98
C LEU A 84 -18.97 -23.85 8.48
N MET A 85 -18.29 -24.86 9.02
CA MET A 85 -16.98 -25.28 8.53
C MET A 85 -17.05 -25.74 7.07
N THR A 86 -18.12 -26.46 6.70
CA THR A 86 -18.36 -26.94 5.33
C THR A 86 -18.42 -25.78 4.32
N ALA A 87 -19.11 -24.70 4.69
CA ALA A 87 -19.26 -23.52 3.82
C ALA A 87 -18.09 -22.53 3.92
N SER A 88 -17.21 -22.67 4.91
CA SER A 88 -16.22 -21.65 5.27
C SER A 88 -15.28 -21.26 4.12
N GLY A 89 -14.75 -22.22 3.37
CA GLY A 89 -13.88 -21.93 2.21
C GLY A 89 -14.60 -21.12 1.11
N PHE A 90 -15.88 -21.42 0.86
CA PHE A 90 -16.67 -20.69 -0.11
C PHE A 90 -17.06 -19.29 0.38
N ILE A 91 -17.41 -19.15 1.66
CA ILE A 91 -17.68 -17.85 2.29
C ILE A 91 -16.40 -17.00 2.26
N GLY A 92 -15.24 -17.60 2.56
CA GLY A 92 -13.95 -16.95 2.49
C GLY A 92 -13.64 -16.43 1.08
N LEU A 93 -13.88 -17.25 0.05
CA LEU A 93 -13.73 -16.85 -1.35
C LEU A 93 -14.57 -15.62 -1.70
N ILE A 94 -15.88 -15.66 -1.39
CA ILE A 94 -16.81 -14.54 -1.66
C ILE A 94 -16.36 -13.29 -0.91
N LEU A 95 -16.00 -13.43 0.36
CA LEU A 95 -15.59 -12.29 1.17
C LEU A 95 -14.30 -11.67 0.62
N GLY A 96 -13.32 -12.49 0.22
CA GLY A 96 -12.11 -12.01 -0.43
C GLY A 96 -12.39 -11.26 -1.74
N PHE A 97 -13.31 -11.75 -2.57
CA PHE A 97 -13.75 -11.03 -3.77
C PHE A 97 -14.42 -9.71 -3.45
N VAL A 98 -15.37 -9.69 -2.50
CA VAL A 98 -16.07 -8.46 -2.10
C VAL A 98 -15.07 -7.43 -1.59
N LEU A 99 -14.15 -7.83 -0.70
CA LEU A 99 -13.13 -6.94 -0.15
C LEU A 99 -12.16 -6.44 -1.22
N GLY A 100 -11.70 -7.31 -2.11
CA GLY A 100 -10.81 -6.93 -3.21
C GLY A 100 -11.50 -6.01 -4.21
N LEU A 101 -12.74 -6.30 -4.60
CA LEU A 101 -13.53 -5.44 -5.50
C LEU A 101 -13.77 -4.05 -4.90
N LEU A 102 -14.02 -3.95 -3.58
CA LEU A 102 -14.12 -2.66 -2.90
C LEU A 102 -12.84 -1.83 -3.09
N LEU A 103 -11.66 -2.44 -2.95
CA LEU A 103 -10.39 -1.75 -3.17
C LEU A 103 -10.11 -1.44 -4.65
N TYR A 104 -10.52 -2.33 -5.56
CA TYR A 104 -10.46 -2.09 -7.00
C TYR A 104 -11.28 -0.87 -7.41
N TYR A 105 -12.54 -0.76 -6.96
CA TYR A 105 -13.40 0.39 -7.28
C TYR A 105 -12.93 1.71 -6.65
N ILE A 106 -12.18 1.65 -5.55
CA ILE A 106 -11.53 2.82 -4.95
C ILE A 106 -10.25 3.19 -5.74
N GLY A 107 -9.82 2.37 -6.69
CA GLY A 107 -8.60 2.54 -7.47
C GLY A 107 -7.33 2.22 -6.68
N ALA A 108 -7.45 1.47 -5.58
CA ALA A 108 -6.32 1.09 -4.75
C ALA A 108 -5.56 -0.12 -5.34
N TRP A 109 -6.28 -1.09 -5.92
CA TRP A 109 -5.75 -2.40 -6.36
C TRP A 109 -6.13 -2.72 -7.81
N ALA A 110 -5.37 -3.62 -8.43
CA ALA A 110 -5.66 -4.17 -9.76
C ALA A 110 -6.58 -5.41 -9.67
N SER A 111 -7.13 -5.85 -10.80
CA SER A 111 -7.99 -7.03 -10.88
C SER A 111 -7.30 -8.32 -10.39
N GLY A 112 -6.02 -8.51 -10.72
CA GLY A 112 -5.25 -9.68 -10.27
C GLY A 112 -5.08 -9.75 -8.74
N ASP A 113 -4.96 -8.61 -8.07
CA ASP A 113 -4.89 -8.55 -6.59
C ASP A 113 -6.19 -9.04 -5.94
N VAL A 114 -7.33 -8.76 -6.58
CA VAL A 114 -8.66 -9.22 -6.13
C VAL A 114 -8.73 -10.75 -6.19
N VAL A 115 -8.30 -11.34 -7.30
CA VAL A 115 -8.30 -12.79 -7.49
C VAL A 115 -7.37 -13.48 -6.49
N LEU A 116 -6.18 -12.93 -6.28
CA LEU A 116 -5.21 -13.46 -5.33
C LEU A 116 -5.72 -13.36 -3.87
N LEU A 117 -6.32 -12.23 -3.48
CA LEU A 117 -6.94 -12.10 -2.16
C LEU A 117 -8.07 -13.11 -1.99
N ALA A 118 -8.92 -13.30 -3.00
CA ALA A 118 -10.01 -14.28 -2.97
C ALA A 118 -9.48 -15.70 -2.78
N ALA A 119 -8.42 -16.08 -3.50
CA ALA A 119 -7.78 -17.39 -3.37
C ALA A 119 -7.18 -17.60 -1.97
N PHE A 120 -6.44 -16.63 -1.43
CA PHE A 120 -5.93 -16.71 -0.05
C PHE A 120 -7.05 -16.75 1.00
N SER A 121 -8.14 -16.04 0.75
CA SER A 121 -9.31 -16.02 1.64
C SER A 121 -10.07 -17.35 1.65
N ALA A 122 -10.10 -18.05 0.52
CA ALA A 122 -10.65 -19.40 0.42
C ALA A 122 -9.76 -20.46 1.11
N LEU A 123 -8.44 -20.24 1.09
CA LEU A 123 -7.46 -21.08 1.80
C LEU A 123 -7.46 -20.83 3.31
N LEU A 124 -7.73 -19.60 3.76
CA LEU A 124 -7.67 -19.21 5.17
C LEU A 124 -8.94 -18.49 5.65
N PRO A 125 -10.13 -19.13 5.56
CA PRO A 125 -11.39 -18.54 6.01
C PRO A 125 -11.49 -18.43 7.53
N LEU A 126 -10.77 -19.29 8.26
CA LEU A 126 -10.71 -19.35 9.72
C LEU A 126 -9.26 -19.21 10.19
N ALA A 127 -9.07 -18.72 11.41
CA ALA A 127 -7.76 -18.57 12.01
C ALA A 127 -7.11 -19.95 12.23
N PRO A 128 -5.88 -20.17 11.73
CA PRO A 128 -5.21 -21.44 11.94
C PRO A 128 -4.75 -21.57 13.40
N SER A 129 -4.57 -22.81 13.85
CA SER A 129 -4.09 -23.09 15.21
C SER A 129 -2.67 -22.59 15.50
N THR A 130 -1.94 -22.13 14.47
CA THR A 130 -0.58 -21.58 14.57
C THR A 130 -0.57 -20.08 14.84
N ALA A 131 -1.70 -19.38 14.68
CA ALA A 131 -1.78 -17.94 14.90
C ALA A 131 -1.80 -17.61 16.40
N ASP A 132 -0.91 -16.72 16.85
CA ASP A 132 -0.82 -16.29 18.24
C ASP A 132 -1.92 -15.27 18.60
N VAL A 133 -2.18 -14.31 17.70
CA VAL A 133 -3.17 -13.26 17.91
C VAL A 133 -4.42 -13.52 17.08
N VAL A 134 -5.45 -14.05 17.73
CA VAL A 134 -6.67 -14.47 17.04
C VAL A 134 -7.85 -13.58 17.43
N PRO A 135 -8.49 -12.89 16.46
CA PRO A 135 -9.68 -12.10 16.73
C PRO A 135 -10.92 -13.01 16.93
N PRO A 136 -11.92 -12.60 17.73
CA PRO A 136 -13.13 -13.40 17.94
C PRO A 136 -13.90 -13.75 16.66
N TYR A 137 -13.84 -12.88 15.65
CA TYR A 137 -14.45 -13.12 14.34
C TYR A 137 -13.68 -14.10 13.47
N GLY A 138 -12.41 -14.42 13.80
CA GLY A 138 -11.58 -15.35 13.04
C GLY A 138 -11.75 -16.81 13.44
N THR A 139 -12.29 -17.07 14.63
CA THR A 139 -12.53 -18.44 15.13
C THR A 139 -13.98 -18.87 14.99
N THR A 140 -14.90 -17.95 15.25
CA THR A 140 -16.33 -18.26 15.35
C THR A 140 -17.03 -18.13 14.00
N TYR A 141 -16.53 -17.25 13.14
CA TYR A 141 -17.10 -16.97 11.83
C TYR A 141 -15.99 -17.05 10.76
N PRO A 142 -16.32 -17.40 9.51
CA PRO A 142 -15.35 -17.42 8.41
C PRO A 142 -15.02 -15.99 7.91
N LEU A 143 -14.68 -15.10 8.84
CA LEU A 143 -14.36 -13.68 8.59
C LEU A 143 -12.86 -13.39 8.73
N TYR A 144 -12.04 -14.43 8.81
CA TYR A 144 -10.59 -14.29 8.82
C TYR A 144 -9.96 -13.66 7.56
N PRO A 145 -10.62 -13.62 6.38
CA PRO A 145 -10.17 -12.80 5.25
C PRO A 145 -9.91 -11.33 5.60
N LEU A 146 -10.58 -10.78 6.62
CA LEU A 146 -10.28 -9.42 7.12
C LEU A 146 -8.84 -9.32 7.64
N ALA A 147 -8.37 -10.32 8.38
CA ALA A 147 -7.01 -10.37 8.90
C ALA A 147 -6.00 -10.44 7.75
N VAL A 148 -6.27 -11.29 6.74
CA VAL A 148 -5.44 -11.40 5.53
C VAL A 148 -5.35 -10.04 4.82
N LEU A 149 -6.47 -9.36 4.63
CA LEU A 149 -6.53 -8.04 4.01
C LEU A 149 -5.71 -7.00 4.79
N PHE A 150 -5.96 -6.83 6.09
CA PHE A 150 -5.28 -5.82 6.89
C PHE A 150 -3.79 -6.11 7.00
N ASN A 151 -3.41 -7.37 7.21
CA ASN A 151 -2.01 -7.76 7.22
C ASN A 151 -1.34 -7.47 5.88
N SER A 152 -2.02 -7.69 4.76
CA SER A 152 -1.51 -7.38 3.42
C SER A 152 -1.27 -5.88 3.25
N ILE A 153 -2.25 -5.04 3.61
CA ILE A 153 -2.12 -3.57 3.57
C ILE A 153 -0.95 -3.09 4.43
N LEU A 154 -0.77 -3.67 5.63
CA LEU A 154 0.34 -3.32 6.51
C LEU A 154 1.69 -3.84 5.97
N ALA A 155 1.70 -5.01 5.33
CA ALA A 155 2.90 -5.64 4.77
C ALA A 155 3.44 -4.89 3.53
N VAL A 156 2.62 -4.06 2.88
CA VAL A 156 3.06 -3.16 1.80
C VAL A 156 4.21 -2.26 2.24
N PHE A 157 4.14 -1.70 3.45
CA PHE A 157 5.16 -0.76 3.93
C PHE A 157 6.56 -1.39 4.06
N PRO A 158 6.76 -2.50 4.81
CA PRO A 158 8.05 -3.16 4.86
C PRO A 158 8.44 -3.75 3.50
N PHE A 159 7.49 -4.21 2.68
CA PHE A 159 7.78 -4.67 1.31
C PHE A 159 8.43 -3.58 0.49
N ILE A 160 7.76 -2.43 0.34
CA ILE A 160 8.24 -1.28 -0.43
C ILE A 160 9.61 -0.88 0.10
N PHE A 161 9.77 -0.83 1.42
CA PHE A 161 11.02 -0.44 2.05
C PHE A 161 12.19 -1.37 1.66
N VAL A 162 11.99 -2.69 1.72
CA VAL A 162 13.04 -3.65 1.36
C VAL A 162 13.28 -3.65 -0.16
N TYR A 163 12.22 -3.69 -0.97
CA TYR A 163 12.30 -3.75 -2.42
C TYR A 163 13.04 -2.54 -3.00
N SER A 164 12.65 -1.34 -2.58
CA SER A 164 13.28 -0.09 -2.99
C SER A 164 14.76 0.01 -2.59
N LEU A 165 15.12 -0.41 -1.39
CA LEU A 165 16.50 -0.41 -0.92
C LEU A 165 17.33 -1.40 -1.75
N ALA A 166 16.77 -2.58 -2.04
CA ALA A 166 17.40 -3.56 -2.93
C ALA A 166 17.61 -2.97 -4.34
N VAL A 167 16.61 -2.32 -4.92
CA VAL A 167 16.72 -1.66 -6.23
C VAL A 167 17.77 -0.54 -6.21
N LEU A 168 17.80 0.29 -5.16
CA LEU A 168 18.78 1.36 -4.98
C LEU A 168 20.22 0.84 -4.95
N VAL A 169 20.44 -0.22 -4.19
CA VAL A 169 21.75 -0.87 -4.05
C VAL A 169 22.16 -1.55 -5.37
N LEU A 170 21.24 -2.30 -5.99
CA LEU A 170 21.49 -3.02 -7.24
C LEU A 170 21.80 -2.08 -8.41
N ARG A 171 21.06 -0.96 -8.52
CA ARG A 171 21.30 0.09 -9.52
C ARG A 171 22.45 1.05 -9.15
N ARG A 172 23.15 0.81 -8.03
CA ARG A 172 24.28 1.62 -7.51
C ARG A 172 23.96 3.11 -7.39
N ARG A 173 22.71 3.47 -7.07
CA ARG A 173 22.27 4.87 -6.91
C ARG A 173 22.60 5.39 -5.50
N PHE A 174 23.89 5.46 -5.16
CA PHE A 174 24.36 5.85 -3.82
C PHE A 174 23.92 7.26 -3.39
N HIS A 175 23.76 8.19 -4.34
CA HIS A 175 23.25 9.52 -4.02
C HIS A 175 21.80 9.47 -3.51
N ALA A 176 20.94 8.68 -4.16
CA ALA A 176 19.55 8.53 -3.72
C ALA A 176 19.46 7.79 -2.37
N LEU A 177 20.31 6.79 -2.15
CA LEU A 177 20.41 6.12 -0.86
C LEU A 177 20.82 7.10 0.26
N ARG A 178 21.81 7.97 0.00
CA ARG A 178 22.22 9.00 0.95
C ARG A 178 21.08 9.97 1.24
N GLU A 179 20.30 10.37 0.24
CA GLU A 179 19.14 11.24 0.44
C GLU A 179 18.07 10.58 1.34
N VAL A 180 17.82 9.28 1.13
CA VAL A 180 16.87 8.50 1.96
C VAL A 180 17.28 8.44 3.42
N PHE A 181 18.57 8.31 3.75
CA PHE A 181 19.01 8.20 5.16
C PHE A 181 19.40 9.54 5.79
N VAL A 182 19.99 10.46 5.02
CA VAL A 182 20.61 11.70 5.52
C VAL A 182 19.78 12.93 5.20
N GLY A 183 19.11 12.96 4.05
CA GLY A 183 18.28 14.10 3.63
C GLY A 183 17.22 14.41 4.67
N GLY A 184 17.00 15.68 5.04
CA GLY A 184 15.96 16.04 6.01
C GLY A 184 16.18 15.56 7.47
N LEU A 185 17.37 15.06 7.84
CA LEU A 185 17.69 14.71 9.24
C LEU A 185 17.42 15.87 10.21
N ARG A 186 17.74 17.10 9.79
CA ARG A 186 17.43 18.30 10.57
C ARG A 186 15.93 18.39 10.88
N THR A 187 15.08 18.21 9.88
CA THR A 187 13.62 18.23 10.03
C THR A 187 13.13 17.09 10.93
N THR A 188 13.75 15.91 10.86
CA THR A 188 13.48 14.79 11.78
C THR A 188 13.77 15.19 13.23
N VAL A 189 14.90 15.84 13.49
CA VAL A 189 15.27 16.33 14.83
C VAL A 189 14.30 17.41 15.29
N GLU A 190 13.99 18.39 14.45
CA GLU A 190 13.02 19.46 14.76
C GLU A 190 11.65 18.86 15.12
N PHE A 191 11.13 17.94 14.30
CA PHE A 191 9.84 17.30 14.57
C PHE A 191 9.84 16.43 15.84
N THR A 192 10.98 15.77 16.13
CA THR A 192 11.17 15.03 17.40
C THR A 192 11.05 15.97 18.59
N LEU A 193 11.72 17.12 18.54
CA LEU A 193 11.64 18.13 19.60
C LEU A 193 10.21 18.64 19.79
N TRP A 194 9.46 18.82 18.71
CA TRP A 194 8.07 19.26 18.76
C TRP A 194 7.15 18.23 19.39
N ILE A 195 7.31 16.94 19.08
CA ILE A 195 6.55 15.86 19.72
C ILE A 195 6.92 15.76 21.21
N VAL A 196 8.20 15.88 21.56
CA VAL A 196 8.62 15.90 22.98
C VAL A 196 7.99 17.08 23.73
N ALA A 197 7.87 18.25 23.11
CA ALA A 197 7.14 19.39 23.68
C ALA A 197 5.66 19.07 23.92
N VAL A 198 4.99 18.46 22.93
CA VAL A 198 3.59 18.03 23.05
C VAL A 198 3.40 17.02 24.19
N ILE A 199 4.26 16.01 24.28
CA ILE A 199 4.23 15.01 25.37
C ILE A 199 4.43 15.69 26.73
N THR A 200 5.33 16.67 26.81
CA THR A 200 5.59 17.41 28.05
C THR A 200 4.37 18.24 28.49
N VAL A 201 3.74 18.95 27.56
CA VAL A 201 2.49 19.68 27.84
C VAL A 201 1.40 18.73 28.28
N GLN A 202 1.26 17.57 27.63
CA GLN A 202 0.29 16.55 28.02
C GLN A 202 0.56 16.01 29.43
N ALA A 203 1.82 15.77 29.79
CA ALA A 203 2.20 15.33 31.14
C ALA A 203 1.85 16.39 32.20
N ILE A 204 2.10 17.67 31.92
CA ILE A 204 1.73 18.78 32.80
C ILE A 204 0.20 18.85 32.96
N LEU A 205 -0.57 18.78 31.87
CA LEU A 205 -2.04 18.77 31.94
C LEU A 205 -2.57 17.56 32.70
N GLY A 206 -1.96 16.39 32.54
CA GLY A 206 -2.30 15.21 33.30
C GLY A 206 -2.04 15.37 34.79
N SER A 207 -0.94 16.02 35.18
CA SER A 207 -0.66 16.36 36.58
C SER A 207 -1.68 17.32 37.20
N ALA A 208 -2.35 18.13 36.38
CA ALA A 208 -3.45 19.01 36.78
C ALA A 208 -4.83 18.31 36.80
N GLY A 209 -4.89 16.99 36.59
CA GLY A 209 -6.13 16.20 36.56
C GLY A 209 -6.85 16.19 35.21
N ILE A 210 -6.24 16.74 34.16
CA ILE A 210 -6.80 16.81 32.81
C ILE A 210 -6.09 15.78 31.93
N SER A 211 -6.23 14.49 32.27
CA SER A 211 -5.66 13.38 31.49
C SER A 211 -6.75 12.57 30.82
N SER A 212 -6.93 12.75 29.51
CA SER A 212 -7.65 11.79 28.67
C SER A 212 -6.93 11.58 27.33
N PRO A 213 -7.09 10.42 26.67
CA PRO A 213 -6.55 10.20 25.34
C PRO A 213 -6.97 11.29 24.33
N ILE A 214 -8.21 11.78 24.46
CA ILE A 214 -8.77 12.85 23.63
C ILE A 214 -8.00 14.16 23.83
N THR A 215 -7.70 14.53 25.08
CA THR A 215 -6.94 15.75 25.37
C THR A 215 -5.52 15.69 24.79
N GLY A 216 -4.87 14.52 24.80
CA GLY A 216 -3.58 14.34 24.13
C GLY A 216 -3.65 14.58 22.63
N ILE A 217 -4.66 14.02 21.96
CA ILE A 217 -4.88 14.22 20.52
C ILE A 217 -5.16 15.70 20.20
N LEU A 218 -6.01 16.37 21.00
CA LEU A 218 -6.33 17.79 20.80
C LEU A 218 -5.10 18.69 20.97
N VAL A 219 -4.28 18.45 22.00
CA VAL A 219 -3.04 19.20 22.24
C VAL A 219 -2.08 19.01 21.07
N ALA A 220 -1.89 17.77 20.59
CA ALA A 220 -1.06 17.50 19.43
C ALA A 220 -1.59 18.20 18.16
N LEU A 221 -2.91 18.15 17.93
CA LEU A 221 -3.57 18.72 16.76
C LEU A 221 -3.48 20.24 16.71
N VAL A 222 -3.41 20.91 17.88
CA VAL A 222 -3.24 22.37 17.96
C VAL A 222 -1.77 22.78 17.91
N LEU A 223 -0.91 22.15 18.71
CA LEU A 223 0.48 22.58 18.86
C LEU A 223 1.36 22.22 17.67
N LEU A 224 1.19 21.04 17.06
CA LEU A 224 2.05 20.63 15.93
C LEU A 224 1.90 21.56 14.71
N PRO A 225 0.69 21.99 14.29
CA PRO A 225 0.57 23.00 13.22
C PRO A 225 1.18 24.35 13.58
N VAL A 226 1.06 24.79 14.83
CA VAL A 226 1.69 26.04 15.30
C VAL A 226 3.21 25.93 15.21
N PHE A 227 3.79 24.82 15.66
CA PHE A 227 5.24 24.56 15.57
C PHE A 227 5.70 24.42 14.12
N MET A 228 4.92 23.78 13.24
CA MET A 228 5.21 23.71 11.80
C MET A 228 5.30 25.10 11.16
N ARG A 229 4.40 26.02 11.50
CA ARG A 229 4.41 27.39 10.97
C ARG A 229 5.52 28.25 11.60
N LEU A 230 5.72 28.10 12.91
CA LEU A 230 6.66 28.88 13.71
C LEU A 230 7.80 27.97 14.20
N HIS A 231 8.57 27.43 13.26
CA HIS A 231 9.60 26.42 13.53
C HIS A 231 10.59 26.81 14.64
N HIS A 232 10.95 28.10 14.75
CA HIS A 232 11.80 28.59 15.84
C HIS A 232 11.16 28.44 17.24
N LEU A 233 9.85 28.72 17.37
CA LEU A 233 9.12 28.54 18.63
C LEU A 233 9.00 27.06 18.99
N GLY A 234 8.72 26.20 18.00
CA GLY A 234 8.67 24.76 18.21
C GLY A 234 10.00 24.20 18.69
N ASN A 235 11.12 24.62 18.07
CA ASN A 235 12.46 24.19 18.48
C ASN A 235 12.80 24.67 19.88
N ALA A 236 12.52 25.94 20.20
CA ALA A 236 12.75 26.49 21.54
C ALA A 236 11.92 25.75 22.60
N ALA A 237 10.62 25.55 22.34
CA ALA A 237 9.73 24.80 23.22
C ALA A 237 10.22 23.37 23.43
N GLY A 238 10.61 22.66 22.37
CA GLY A 238 11.13 21.30 22.46
C GLY A 238 12.44 21.18 23.24
N ILE A 239 13.37 22.13 23.08
CA ILE A 239 14.62 22.17 23.87
C ILE A 239 14.31 22.41 25.35
N LEU A 240 13.43 23.37 25.66
CA LEU A 240 13.02 23.67 27.03
C LEU A 240 12.30 22.47 27.67
N SER A 241 11.39 21.83 26.92
CA SER A 241 10.67 20.64 27.36
C SER A 241 11.62 19.46 27.61
N LEU A 242 12.58 19.22 26.72
CA LEU A 242 13.59 18.19 26.93
C LEU A 242 14.45 18.51 28.16
N GLY A 243 14.87 19.76 28.33
CA GLY A 243 15.60 20.20 29.53
C GLY A 243 14.81 20.01 30.82
N TYR A 244 13.51 20.32 30.80
CA TYR A 244 12.60 20.10 31.92
C TYR A 244 12.42 18.62 32.26
N LEU A 245 12.17 17.77 31.26
CA LEU A 245 12.08 16.32 31.46
C LEU A 245 13.40 15.73 31.97
N MET A 246 14.53 16.20 31.44
CA MET A 246 15.86 15.80 31.89
C MET A 246 16.14 16.19 33.34
N TYR A 247 15.61 17.33 33.80
CA TYR A 247 15.71 17.76 35.20
C TYR A 247 14.90 16.86 36.14
N LEU A 248 13.71 16.42 35.71
CA LEU A 248 12.85 15.53 36.50
C LEU A 248 13.39 14.09 36.53
N GLU A 249 13.53 13.47 35.36
CA GLU A 249 13.91 12.07 35.20
C GLU A 249 14.79 11.88 33.95
N PRO A 250 16.13 12.01 34.06
CA PRO A 250 17.04 11.97 32.91
C PRO A 250 16.92 10.70 32.06
N THR A 251 16.76 9.55 32.70
CA THR A 251 16.68 8.25 32.02
C THR A 251 15.41 8.13 31.19
N VAL A 252 14.26 8.50 31.76
CA VAL A 252 12.96 8.48 31.07
C VAL A 252 12.92 9.52 29.95
N ALA A 253 13.50 10.70 30.17
CA ALA A 253 13.60 11.75 29.16
C ALA A 253 14.40 11.30 27.93
N LEU A 254 15.60 10.74 28.14
CA LEU A 254 16.45 10.24 27.05
C LEU A 254 15.80 9.06 26.31
N LEU A 255 15.20 8.11 27.03
CA LEU A 255 14.50 6.98 26.41
C LEU A 255 13.29 7.43 25.62
N THR A 256 12.52 8.40 26.13
CA THR A 256 11.34 8.94 25.43
C THR A 256 11.77 9.69 24.17
N ALA A 257 12.73 10.62 24.29
CA ALA A 257 13.25 11.35 23.13
C ALA A 257 13.87 10.40 22.09
N GLY A 258 14.63 9.39 22.53
CA GLY A 258 15.22 8.36 21.67
C GLY A 258 14.17 7.53 20.93
N LYS A 259 13.11 7.08 21.62
CA LYS A 259 11.98 6.35 21.01
C LYS A 259 11.23 7.21 19.98
N VAL A 260 10.93 8.46 20.33
CA VAL A 260 10.27 9.40 19.42
C VAL A 260 11.16 9.66 18.20
N PHE A 261 12.44 9.92 18.39
CA PHE A 261 13.39 10.11 17.30
C PHE A 261 13.44 8.89 16.39
N ALA A 262 13.58 7.68 16.95
CA ALA A 262 13.64 6.46 16.18
C ALA A 262 12.35 6.24 15.35
N LEU A 263 11.18 6.51 15.93
CA LEU A 263 9.90 6.39 15.24
C LEU A 263 9.75 7.41 14.11
N VAL A 264 10.05 8.69 14.37
CA VAL A 264 9.98 9.76 13.37
C VAL A 264 11.01 9.52 12.27
N TYR A 265 12.20 9.06 12.62
CA TYR A 265 13.25 8.71 11.67
C TYR A 265 12.84 7.53 10.79
N LEU A 266 12.30 6.46 11.37
CA LEU A 266 11.79 5.31 10.63
C LEU A 266 10.69 5.72 9.66
N LEU A 267 9.72 6.52 10.11
CA LEU A 267 8.65 7.04 9.27
C LEU A 267 9.20 7.92 8.15
N LYS A 268 10.16 8.80 8.46
CA LYS A 268 10.83 9.63 7.46
C LYS A 268 11.54 8.77 6.42
N VAL A 269 12.29 7.76 6.84
CA VAL A 269 13.02 6.86 5.94
C VAL A 269 12.05 6.10 5.05
N LEU A 270 10.95 5.58 5.61
CA LEU A 270 9.87 4.93 4.87
C LEU A 270 9.27 5.87 3.81
N LEU A 271 8.88 7.10 4.19
CA LEU A 271 8.29 8.08 3.27
C LEU A 271 9.25 8.53 2.17
N SER A 272 10.53 8.77 2.52
CA SER A 272 11.59 9.07 1.54
C SER A 272 11.77 7.94 0.54
N THR A 273 11.68 6.71 1.02
CA THR A 273 11.81 5.50 0.22
C THR A 273 10.63 5.31 -0.75
N VAL A 274 9.39 5.51 -0.26
CA VAL A 274 8.17 5.51 -1.10
C VAL A 274 8.25 6.60 -2.17
N ARG A 275 8.73 7.79 -1.82
CA ARG A 275 8.91 8.89 -2.78
C ARG A 275 9.91 8.51 -3.88
N PHE A 276 11.04 7.93 -3.52
CA PHE A 276 12.04 7.46 -4.48
C PHE A 276 11.44 6.39 -5.40
N MET A 277 10.77 5.38 -4.85
CA MET A 277 10.09 4.36 -5.63
C MET A 277 9.14 4.93 -6.68
N ARG A 278 8.30 5.89 -6.26
CA ARG A 278 7.32 6.51 -7.15
C ARG A 278 7.98 7.26 -8.30
N LEU A 279 9.03 8.04 -8.03
CA LEU A 279 9.62 8.96 -9.01
C LEU A 279 10.70 8.31 -9.90
N ASP A 280 11.48 7.39 -9.35
CA ASP A 280 12.71 6.89 -10.01
C ASP A 280 12.62 5.44 -10.48
N VAL A 281 11.67 4.66 -9.96
CA VAL A 281 11.54 3.22 -10.22
C VAL A 281 10.25 2.90 -10.96
N LEU A 282 9.14 3.49 -10.51
CA LEU A 282 7.81 3.24 -11.07
C LEU A 282 7.44 4.24 -12.16
N MET A 283 8.27 5.22 -12.48
CA MET A 283 8.07 6.13 -13.60
C MET A 283 9.14 5.90 -14.66
N GLU A 284 8.72 5.81 -15.91
CA GLU A 284 9.57 5.65 -17.08
C GLU A 284 9.13 6.63 -18.16
N GLU A 285 10.08 7.26 -18.84
CA GLU A 285 9.79 8.09 -20.01
C GLU A 285 9.78 7.20 -21.25
N VAL A 286 8.63 7.17 -21.94
CA VAL A 286 8.42 6.39 -23.16
C VAL A 286 7.86 7.27 -24.27
N PRO A 287 8.17 7.00 -25.54
CA PRO A 287 7.54 7.67 -26.67
C PRO A 287 6.10 7.15 -26.89
N VAL A 288 5.30 7.88 -27.64
CA VAL A 288 3.86 7.59 -27.86
C VAL A 288 3.64 6.26 -28.60
N GLU A 289 4.64 5.80 -29.35
CA GLU A 289 4.63 4.53 -30.06
C GLU A 289 4.73 3.33 -29.12
N GLU A 290 5.34 3.51 -27.95
CA GLU A 290 5.48 2.47 -26.92
C GLU A 290 4.31 2.43 -25.93
N LEU A 291 3.39 3.41 -25.99
CA LEU A 291 2.19 3.41 -25.16
C LEU A 291 1.22 2.34 -25.65
N LYS A 292 0.85 1.43 -24.75
CA LYS A 292 -0.13 0.38 -24.98
C LYS A 292 -1.45 0.69 -24.28
N GLU A 293 -2.52 0.02 -24.69
CA GLU A 293 -3.78 0.06 -23.95
C GLU A 293 -3.52 -0.41 -22.51
N TRP A 294 -4.26 0.16 -21.55
CA TRP A 294 -4.10 -0.09 -20.11
C TRP A 294 -2.84 0.51 -19.46
N ASP A 295 -1.92 1.10 -20.22
CA ASP A 295 -0.80 1.85 -19.64
C ASP A 295 -1.34 3.03 -18.80
N ILE A 296 -0.79 3.20 -17.60
CA ILE A 296 -1.15 4.30 -16.71
C ILE A 296 -0.19 5.45 -16.94
N LEU A 297 -0.68 6.61 -17.37
CA LEU A 297 0.16 7.80 -17.46
C LEU A 297 0.58 8.30 -16.07
N GLY A 298 1.77 8.89 -15.97
CA GLY A 298 2.29 9.60 -14.82
C GLY A 298 1.95 11.10 -14.82
N GLU A 299 1.25 11.58 -15.85
CA GLU A 299 0.92 13.00 -16.05
C GLU A 299 -0.52 13.19 -16.53
N VAL A 300 -1.07 14.39 -16.31
CA VAL A 300 -2.39 14.76 -16.84
C VAL A 300 -2.21 15.62 -18.08
N ILE A 301 -2.79 15.20 -19.19
CA ILE A 301 -2.80 15.93 -20.45
C ILE A 301 -4.19 16.52 -20.63
N HIS A 302 -4.25 17.84 -20.73
CA HIS A 302 -5.51 18.56 -20.84
C HIS A 302 -5.37 19.75 -21.78
N GLU A 303 -6.46 20.10 -22.43
CA GLU A 303 -6.55 21.22 -23.35
C GLU A 303 -7.26 22.40 -22.66
N THR A 304 -6.58 23.54 -22.60
CA THR A 304 -7.13 24.79 -22.07
C THR A 304 -6.94 25.89 -23.11
N ASN A 305 -8.04 26.52 -23.54
CA ASN A 305 -8.02 27.59 -24.55
C ASN A 305 -7.33 27.21 -25.88
N GLY A 306 -7.40 25.94 -26.29
CA GLY A 306 -6.78 25.44 -27.53
C GLY A 306 -5.29 25.10 -27.41
N GLU A 307 -4.68 25.33 -26.25
CA GLU A 307 -3.32 24.89 -25.95
C GLU A 307 -3.36 23.58 -25.15
N VAL A 308 -2.54 22.62 -25.57
CA VAL A 308 -2.40 21.33 -24.87
C VAL A 308 -1.32 21.49 -23.81
N MET A 309 -1.70 21.28 -22.55
CA MET A 309 -0.83 21.42 -21.40
C MET A 309 -0.59 20.08 -20.71
N ARG A 310 0.62 19.94 -20.13
CA ARG A 310 1.01 18.82 -19.27
C ARG A 310 1.05 19.27 -17.82
N ASP A 311 0.34 18.54 -16.97
CA ASP A 311 0.43 18.69 -15.52
C ASP A 311 1.15 17.47 -14.94
N ARG A 312 2.45 17.66 -14.64
CA ARG A 312 3.34 16.69 -14.00
C ARG A 312 3.42 16.89 -12.48
N GLU A 313 2.57 17.74 -11.88
CA GLU A 313 2.70 18.01 -10.45
C GLU A 313 2.28 16.81 -9.59
N ASP A 314 3.16 16.45 -8.66
CA ASP A 314 2.90 15.49 -7.60
C ASP A 314 1.73 15.94 -6.70
N GLY A 315 0.70 15.10 -6.57
CA GLY A 315 -0.48 15.37 -5.73
C GLY A 315 -0.14 15.64 -4.26
N ILE A 316 0.93 15.05 -3.72
CA ILE A 316 1.42 15.31 -2.35
C ILE A 316 2.00 16.72 -2.23
N GLU A 317 2.77 17.18 -3.22
CA GLU A 317 3.36 18.52 -3.18
C GLU A 317 2.29 19.61 -3.34
N ARG A 318 1.20 19.29 -4.04
CA ARG A 318 0.00 20.12 -4.12
C ARG A 318 -0.73 20.23 -2.78
N ILE A 319 -0.91 19.11 -2.06
CA ILE A 319 -1.49 19.09 -0.70
C ILE A 319 -0.61 19.89 0.27
N LYS A 320 0.71 19.67 0.23
CA LYS A 320 1.67 20.39 1.08
C LYS A 320 1.61 21.90 0.82
N ARG A 321 1.59 22.33 -0.45
CA ARG A 321 1.42 23.76 -0.79
C ARG A 321 0.10 24.31 -0.30
N ALA A 322 -1.02 23.61 -0.50
CA ALA A 322 -2.33 24.04 -0.04
C ALA A 322 -2.40 24.17 1.49
N LEU A 323 -1.77 23.25 2.24
CA LEU A 323 -1.68 23.31 3.71
C LEU A 323 -0.80 24.46 4.20
N VAL A 324 0.32 24.72 3.54
CA VAL A 324 1.22 25.82 3.90
C VAL A 324 0.58 27.18 3.56
N SER A 325 -0.10 27.28 2.42
CA SER A 325 -0.72 28.53 1.95
C SER A 325 -2.13 28.77 2.49
N TRP A 326 -2.77 27.76 3.10
CA TRP A 326 -4.19 27.76 3.49
C TRP A 326 -5.16 28.02 2.32
N ASP A 327 -4.71 27.85 1.06
CA ASP A 327 -5.57 28.00 -0.12
C ASP A 327 -6.05 26.64 -0.63
N LEU A 328 -7.27 26.27 -0.24
CA LEU A 328 -7.93 25.03 -0.64
C LEU A 328 -8.23 24.96 -2.15
N ARG A 329 -8.18 26.08 -2.88
CA ARG A 329 -8.43 26.12 -4.32
C ARG A 329 -7.31 25.44 -5.12
N LEU A 330 -6.11 25.39 -4.56
CA LEU A 330 -4.96 24.70 -5.17
C LEU A 330 -5.13 23.18 -5.25
N LEU A 331 -6.07 22.60 -4.50
CA LEU A 331 -6.35 21.15 -4.54
C LEU A 331 -7.16 20.73 -5.78
N ARG A 332 -7.87 21.66 -6.43
CA ARG A 332 -8.67 21.42 -7.64
C ARG A 332 -8.33 22.46 -8.71
N PRO A 333 -7.24 22.27 -9.47
CA PRO A 333 -6.95 23.16 -10.59
C PRO A 333 -8.11 23.10 -11.60
N ARG A 334 -8.49 24.27 -12.13
CA ARG A 334 -9.45 24.35 -13.25
C ARG A 334 -8.78 23.79 -14.48
N ARG A 335 -9.09 22.53 -14.81
CA ARG A 335 -8.66 21.88 -16.04
C ARG A 335 -9.75 22.07 -17.09
N GLY A 336 -9.36 22.35 -18.34
CA GLY A 336 -10.25 22.30 -19.48
C GLY A 336 -10.61 20.85 -19.86
N ARG A 337 -10.62 20.52 -21.15
CA ARG A 337 -10.93 19.15 -21.60
C ARG A 337 -9.76 18.23 -21.25
N ILE A 338 -10.02 17.16 -20.49
CA ILE A 338 -9.03 16.13 -20.18
C ILE A 338 -8.92 15.20 -21.37
N ILE A 339 -7.73 15.05 -21.93
CA ILE A 339 -7.42 14.13 -23.04
C ILE A 339 -7.00 12.79 -22.44
N ALA A 340 -6.04 12.82 -21.52
CA ALA A 340 -5.54 11.63 -20.84
C ALA A 340 -5.18 11.95 -19.38
N SER A 341 -5.37 10.98 -18.49
CA SER A 341 -5.17 11.14 -17.05
C SER A 341 -4.61 9.87 -16.41
N PRO A 342 -3.97 9.98 -15.22
CA PRO A 342 -3.43 8.86 -14.47
C PRO A 342 -4.55 8.08 -13.76
N THR A 343 -5.47 7.48 -14.51
CA THR A 343 -6.56 6.63 -13.99
C THR A 343 -6.11 5.19 -13.82
N ALA A 344 -6.65 4.49 -12.82
CA ALA A 344 -6.35 3.07 -12.59
C ALA A 344 -6.84 2.16 -13.74
N GLU A 345 -7.82 2.63 -14.52
CA GLU A 345 -8.28 1.98 -15.75
C GLU A 345 -7.25 2.06 -16.89
N GLY A 346 -6.18 2.84 -16.76
CA GLY A 346 -5.19 3.03 -17.83
C GLY A 346 -5.71 3.83 -19.04
N LEU A 347 -4.95 3.81 -20.12
CA LEU A 347 -5.27 4.46 -21.40
C LEU A 347 -6.16 3.58 -22.27
N ARG A 348 -7.16 4.19 -22.92
CA ARG A 348 -7.97 3.54 -23.96
C ARG A 348 -7.32 3.69 -25.34
N LYS A 349 -7.60 2.77 -26.28
CA LYS A 349 -7.12 2.87 -27.68
C LYS A 349 -7.41 4.24 -28.31
N GLU A 350 -8.62 4.77 -28.12
CA GLU A 350 -9.05 6.10 -28.62
C GLU A 350 -8.16 7.24 -28.09
N GLN A 351 -7.75 7.17 -26.82
CA GLN A 351 -6.91 8.18 -26.20
C GLN A 351 -5.48 8.11 -26.75
N ILE A 352 -4.96 6.90 -26.98
CA ILE A 352 -3.62 6.70 -27.56
C ILE A 352 -3.58 7.27 -28.99
N GLU A 353 -4.61 7.04 -29.80
CA GLU A 353 -4.73 7.63 -31.13
C GLU A 353 -4.79 9.15 -31.09
N GLU A 354 -5.55 9.73 -30.16
CA GLU A 354 -5.61 11.18 -29.97
C GLU A 354 -4.23 11.76 -29.56
N LEU A 355 -3.49 11.06 -28.70
CA LEU A 355 -2.12 11.45 -28.31
C LEU A 355 -1.14 11.37 -29.49
N LYS A 356 -1.20 10.30 -30.30
CA LYS A 356 -0.37 10.14 -31.50
C LYS A 356 -0.60 11.30 -32.48
N ARG A 357 -1.86 11.63 -32.75
CA ARG A 357 -2.22 12.76 -33.62
C ARG A 357 -1.64 14.08 -33.12
N LEU A 358 -1.72 14.35 -31.81
CA LEU A 358 -1.20 15.60 -31.25
C LEU A 358 0.33 15.71 -31.29
N VAL A 359 1.04 14.57 -31.22
CA VAL A 359 2.50 14.52 -31.41
C VAL A 359 2.86 14.76 -32.88
N GLU A 360 2.14 14.13 -33.81
CA GLU A 360 2.31 14.35 -35.27
C GLU A 360 2.02 15.81 -35.68
N GLU A 361 1.02 16.44 -35.09
CA GLU A 361 0.68 17.85 -35.28
C GLU A 361 1.72 18.82 -34.65
N GLY A 362 2.71 18.31 -33.91
CA GLY A 362 3.72 19.11 -33.21
C GLY A 362 3.18 19.89 -32.01
N ARG A 363 1.97 19.57 -31.54
CA ARG A 363 1.33 20.19 -30.35
C ARG A 363 1.80 19.57 -29.04
N LEU A 364 2.44 18.40 -29.10
CA LEU A 364 3.00 17.67 -27.95
C LEU A 364 4.38 17.08 -28.28
N GLU A 365 5.28 17.08 -27.29
CA GLU A 365 6.57 16.41 -27.39
C GLU A 365 6.41 14.87 -27.33
N ASN A 366 7.21 14.11 -28.08
CA ASN A 366 7.15 12.66 -28.07
C ASN A 366 7.87 12.02 -26.85
N SER A 367 7.45 12.39 -25.64
CA SER A 367 7.96 11.83 -24.38
C SER A 367 6.84 11.88 -23.34
N PHE A 368 6.40 10.71 -22.89
CA PHE A 368 5.32 10.52 -21.95
C PHE A 368 5.82 9.80 -20.71
N LEU A 369 5.36 10.24 -19.54
CA LEU A 369 5.63 9.50 -18.31
C LEU A 369 4.64 8.33 -18.23
N ARG A 370 5.15 7.09 -18.26
CA ARG A 370 4.39 5.87 -17.97
C ARG A 370 4.67 5.41 -16.55
N LYS A 371 3.61 5.12 -15.80
CA LYS A 371 3.67 4.57 -14.45
C LYS A 371 3.63 3.05 -14.51
N LYS A 372 4.70 2.39 -14.10
CA LYS A 372 4.73 0.94 -13.87
C LYS A 372 3.88 0.61 -12.64
N SER A 373 3.07 -0.45 -12.77
CA SER A 373 2.31 -1.00 -11.64
C SER A 373 3.28 -1.40 -10.53
N MET A 374 2.93 -1.05 -9.29
CA MET A 374 3.72 -1.49 -8.15
C MET A 374 3.34 -2.94 -7.86
N PRO A 375 4.31 -3.86 -7.70
CA PRO A 375 3.98 -5.23 -7.40
C PRO A 375 3.36 -5.35 -6.01
N PHE A 376 2.11 -5.76 -5.96
CA PHE A 376 1.29 -5.86 -4.75
C PHE A 376 1.08 -7.32 -4.30
N ALA A 377 1.20 -8.30 -5.22
CA ALA A 377 1.17 -9.73 -4.90
C ALA A 377 2.15 -10.14 -3.78
N PRO A 378 3.39 -9.60 -3.71
CA PRO A 378 4.29 -9.90 -2.59
C PRO A 378 3.76 -9.43 -1.23
N ALA A 379 3.06 -8.29 -1.20
CA ALA A 379 2.45 -7.78 0.02
C ALA A 379 1.24 -8.64 0.44
N LEU A 380 0.41 -9.07 -0.51
CA LEU A 380 -0.67 -10.03 -0.29
C LEU A 380 -0.14 -11.36 0.27
N PHE A 381 0.94 -11.87 -0.33
CA PHE A 381 1.57 -13.10 0.11
C PHE A 381 2.13 -12.97 1.54
N MET A 382 2.82 -11.87 1.85
CA MET A 382 3.26 -11.61 3.21
C MET A 382 2.09 -11.45 4.18
N GLY A 383 0.99 -10.82 3.76
CA GLY A 383 -0.22 -10.70 4.56
C GLY A 383 -0.84 -12.07 4.91
N PHE A 384 -0.86 -12.98 3.94
CA PHE A 384 -1.24 -14.38 4.15
C PHE A 384 -0.31 -15.09 5.15
N LEU A 385 1.01 -14.94 5.01
CA LEU A 385 1.97 -15.55 5.95
C LEU A 385 1.84 -14.98 7.36
N LEU A 386 1.65 -13.68 7.50
CA LEU A 386 1.40 -13.03 8.78
C LEU A 386 0.11 -13.54 9.40
N ALA A 387 -0.97 -13.65 8.62
CA ALA A 387 -2.22 -14.23 9.10
C ALA A 387 -2.03 -15.69 9.55
N TYR A 388 -1.22 -16.47 8.82
CA TYR A 388 -1.00 -17.87 9.15
C TYR A 388 -0.15 -18.08 10.42
N PHE A 389 0.96 -17.36 10.56
CA PHE A 389 1.94 -17.58 11.62
C PHE A 389 1.78 -16.67 12.83
N TRP A 390 1.37 -15.41 12.62
CA TRP A 390 1.25 -14.43 13.71
C TRP A 390 -0.20 -14.23 14.12
N GLY A 391 -1.10 -14.19 13.13
CA GLY A 391 -2.49 -13.88 13.31
C GLY A 391 -2.85 -12.47 12.82
N ASP A 392 -3.76 -11.79 13.51
CA ASP A 392 -4.27 -10.49 13.08
C ASP A 392 -3.49 -9.33 13.74
N ILE A 393 -2.66 -8.64 12.95
CA ILE A 393 -1.85 -7.51 13.44
C ILE A 393 -2.75 -6.31 13.81
N PHE A 394 -3.83 -6.10 13.08
CA PHE A 394 -4.76 -5.02 13.38
C PHE A 394 -5.44 -5.26 14.73
N TRP A 395 -5.88 -6.48 14.99
CA TRP A 395 -6.43 -6.87 16.29
C TRP A 395 -5.40 -6.72 17.41
N TRP A 396 -4.15 -7.11 17.17
CA TRP A 396 -3.05 -6.89 18.12
C TRP A 396 -2.90 -5.40 18.46
N LEU A 397 -2.94 -4.51 17.47
CA LEU A 397 -2.89 -3.06 17.69
C LEU A 397 -4.09 -2.56 18.50
N VAL A 398 -5.29 -3.05 18.20
CA VAL A 398 -6.51 -2.71 18.95
C VAL A 398 -6.37 -3.11 20.42
N LEU A 399 -5.88 -4.32 20.70
CA LEU A 399 -5.62 -4.78 22.08
C LEU A 399 -4.62 -3.87 22.79
N ARG A 400 -3.51 -3.50 22.13
CA ARG A 400 -2.51 -2.59 22.69
C ARG A 400 -3.07 -1.20 23.01
N VAL A 401 -3.90 -0.66 22.12
CA VAL A 401 -4.59 0.63 22.36
C VAL A 401 -5.58 0.54 23.52
N ALA A 402 -6.22 -0.62 23.69
CA ALA A 402 -7.10 -0.91 24.82
C ALA A 402 -6.35 -1.21 26.14
N GLY A 403 -5.01 -1.28 26.11
CA GLY A 403 -4.18 -1.58 27.28
C GLY A 403 -4.06 -3.07 27.62
N LEU A 404 -4.33 -3.95 26.65
CA LEU A 404 -4.27 -5.42 26.78
C LEU A 404 -3.00 -6.02 26.15
#